data_AF-A0A397A0M6-F1
#
_entry.id   AF-A0A397A0M6-F1
#
_cell.length_a   1.000
_cell.length_b   1.000
_cell.length_c   1.000
_cell.angle_alpha   90.00
_cell.angle_beta   90.00
_cell.angle_gamma   90.00
#
_symmetry.space_group_name_H-M   'P 1'
#
loop_
_entity.id
_entity.type
_entity.pdbx_description
1 polymer ?
#
loop_
_entity_poly.entity_id
_entity_poly.type
_entity_poly.pdbx_seq_one_letter_code
_entity_poly.pdbx_strand_id
1 'polypeptide(L)'
;MAGDSAAAPASTMRLEIPKGHASNISIEMPMLFKDGADMASYFGGTTNLQTIQHTKTPFLPVKLRPREPNAKPIFADRAKTQTFLLHVTKKKRSHGELSGKIETVTHEKFVCEGMVDYQYLAANQYTERANDPLDVRLRTYLEASTQDDLELIPEVFSRVDLPLKYEFKQRPMYNETQTPSSDLKQVPRHFFTYANFRSNSPVPQEVQRLPKTRGIPLHMEEHVMGLLKEKLAERPIWMRPK
;
A
#
# COMPACT_ATOMS: atom_id res chain seq x y z
N MET A 1 -46.11 53.26 -11.88
CA MET A 1 -46.83 52.06 -12.34
C MET A 1 -46.01 50.85 -11.93
N ALA A 2 -46.64 49.94 -11.20
CA ALA A 2 -46.05 48.73 -10.68
C ALA A 2 -45.68 47.75 -11.82
N GLY A 3 -44.59 47.02 -11.61
CA GLY A 3 -44.17 45.89 -12.45
C GLY A 3 -43.38 44.93 -11.59
N ASP A 4 -44.01 44.45 -10.52
CA ASP A 4 -43.47 43.47 -9.60
C ASP A 4 -43.37 42.12 -10.35
N SER A 5 -42.16 41.81 -10.81
CA SER A 5 -41.84 40.54 -11.48
C SER A 5 -41.81 39.43 -10.43
N ALA A 6 -42.99 38.94 -10.07
CA ALA A 6 -43.14 37.76 -9.22
C ALA A 6 -42.42 36.57 -9.86
N ALA A 7 -41.30 36.16 -9.27
CA ALA A 7 -40.60 34.94 -9.62
C ALA A 7 -41.57 33.76 -9.50
N ALA A 8 -41.69 32.97 -10.58
CA ALA A 8 -42.53 31.78 -10.60
C ALA A 8 -42.22 30.87 -9.40
N PRO A 9 -43.23 30.32 -8.70
CA PRO A 9 -43.01 29.53 -7.50
C PRO A 9 -42.16 28.30 -7.85
N ALA A 10 -41.02 28.15 -7.19
CA ALA A 10 -40.21 26.95 -7.28
C ALA A 10 -41.07 25.74 -6.90
N SER A 11 -41.28 24.83 -7.86
CA SER A 11 -42.06 23.61 -7.66
C SER A 11 -41.40 22.76 -6.57
N THR A 12 -41.96 22.80 -5.36
CA THR A 12 -41.43 22.05 -4.21
C THR A 12 -41.96 20.62 -4.26
N MET A 13 -41.09 19.65 -4.51
CA MET A 13 -41.44 18.22 -4.49
C MET A 13 -41.19 17.63 -3.10
N ARG A 14 -42.19 16.99 -2.52
CA ARG A 14 -42.05 16.23 -1.26
C ARG A 14 -41.81 14.77 -1.59
N LEU A 15 -40.75 14.20 -1.02
CA LEU A 15 -40.35 12.80 -1.21
C LEU A 15 -40.49 12.05 0.11
N GLU A 16 -41.06 10.85 0.06
CA GLU A 16 -41.14 9.97 1.22
C GLU A 16 -39.83 9.18 1.39
N ILE A 17 -39.35 9.09 2.62
CA ILE A 17 -38.18 8.28 2.96
C ILE A 17 -38.66 6.83 3.14
N PRO A 18 -38.11 5.86 2.38
CA PRO A 18 -38.46 4.45 2.55
C PRO A 18 -38.23 4.00 4.00
N LYS A 19 -39.24 3.40 4.63
CA LYS A 19 -39.16 2.91 6.03
C LYS A 19 -38.33 1.62 6.17
N GLY A 20 -38.06 0.93 5.06
CA GLY A 20 -37.30 -0.31 5.04
C GLY A 20 -35.80 -0.04 5.14
N HIS A 21 -35.13 -0.75 6.04
CA HIS A 21 -33.67 -0.83 6.06
C HIS A 21 -33.26 -1.77 4.92
N ALA A 22 -33.17 -1.25 3.70
CA ALA A 22 -32.56 -2.01 2.62
C ALA A 22 -31.10 -2.25 3.01
N SER A 23 -30.65 -3.51 3.00
CA SER A 23 -29.29 -3.92 3.35
C SER A 23 -28.29 -3.57 2.24
N ASN A 24 -28.35 -2.34 1.75
CA ASN A 24 -27.53 -1.86 0.65
C ASN A 24 -26.10 -1.59 1.11
N ILE A 25 -25.17 -1.79 0.19
CA ILE A 25 -23.76 -1.51 0.38
C ILE A 25 -23.44 -0.36 -0.56
N SER A 26 -23.00 0.77 -0.01
CA SER A 26 -22.41 1.85 -0.81
C SER A 26 -20.90 1.72 -0.79
N ILE A 27 -20.27 1.86 -1.95
CA ILE A 27 -18.82 1.77 -2.12
C ILE A 27 -18.39 2.97 -2.95
N GLU A 28 -17.55 3.83 -2.38
CA GLU A 28 -16.95 4.96 -3.07
C GLU A 28 -15.67 4.50 -3.77
N MET A 29 -15.74 4.38 -5.09
CA MET A 29 -14.65 3.88 -5.90
C MET A 29 -13.75 5.02 -6.39
N PRO A 30 -12.41 4.85 -6.37
CA PRO A 30 -11.46 5.84 -6.87
C PRO A 30 -11.40 5.90 -8.40
N MET A 31 -12.32 5.24 -9.09
CA MET A 31 -12.35 5.09 -10.54
C MET A 31 -13.77 5.17 -11.09
N LEU A 32 -13.87 5.50 -12.37
CA LEU A 32 -15.14 5.53 -13.10
C LEU A 32 -15.35 4.19 -13.80
N PHE A 33 -16.58 3.68 -13.75
CA PHE A 33 -16.99 2.50 -14.50
C PHE A 33 -17.63 2.90 -15.82
N LYS A 34 -17.36 2.12 -16.87
CA LYS A 34 -18.13 2.18 -18.12
C LYS A 34 -19.45 1.43 -17.94
N ASP A 35 -20.45 1.80 -18.72
CA ASP A 35 -21.72 1.06 -18.76
C ASP A 35 -21.47 -0.41 -19.12
N GLY A 36 -22.06 -1.31 -18.33
CA GLY A 36 -21.90 -2.77 -18.49
C GLY A 36 -20.60 -3.35 -17.93
N ALA A 37 -19.78 -2.57 -17.22
CA ALA A 37 -18.60 -3.12 -16.54
C ALA A 37 -18.99 -4.14 -15.45
N ASP A 38 -18.23 -5.24 -15.37
CA ASP A 38 -18.36 -6.22 -14.30
C ASP A 38 -17.76 -5.65 -13.00
N MET A 39 -18.56 -4.87 -12.28
CA MET A 39 -18.18 -4.27 -11.01
C MET A 39 -17.94 -5.32 -9.92
N ALA A 40 -18.62 -6.46 -9.97
CA ALA A 40 -18.50 -7.49 -8.93
C ALA A 40 -17.09 -8.11 -8.92
N SER A 41 -16.44 -8.22 -10.07
CA SER A 41 -15.07 -8.74 -10.19
C SER A 41 -14.05 -7.98 -9.33
N TYR A 42 -14.22 -6.66 -9.16
CA TYR A 42 -13.32 -5.82 -8.36
C TYR A 42 -13.38 -6.15 -6.86
N PHE A 43 -14.47 -6.78 -6.41
CA PHE A 43 -14.72 -7.09 -5.00
C PHE A 43 -14.61 -8.59 -4.70
N GLY A 44 -14.06 -9.39 -5.62
CA GLY A 44 -14.02 -10.85 -5.46
C GLY A 44 -15.37 -11.53 -5.67
N GLY A 45 -16.29 -10.88 -6.38
CA GLY A 45 -17.62 -11.38 -6.70
C GLY A 45 -18.71 -10.96 -5.71
N THR A 46 -19.96 -11.24 -6.07
CA THR A 46 -21.14 -10.88 -5.27
C THR A 46 -21.21 -11.65 -3.96
N THR A 47 -20.71 -12.89 -3.92
CA THR A 47 -20.63 -13.72 -2.72
C THR A 47 -19.79 -13.06 -1.64
N ASN A 48 -18.62 -12.50 -2.01
CA ASN A 48 -17.76 -11.82 -1.04
C ASN A 48 -18.44 -10.57 -0.46
N LEU A 49 -19.14 -9.78 -1.29
CA LEU A 49 -19.92 -8.63 -0.83
C LEU A 49 -21.02 -9.02 0.15
N GLN A 50 -21.74 -10.12 -0.11
CA GLN A 50 -22.75 -10.65 0.81
C GLN A 50 -22.14 -11.07 2.14
N THR A 51 -21.02 -11.78 2.10
CA THR A 51 -20.28 -12.17 3.31
C THR A 51 -19.87 -10.93 4.11
N ILE A 52 -19.22 -9.96 3.47
CA ILE A 52 -18.78 -8.70 4.11
C ILE A 52 -19.94 -7.96 4.76
N GLN A 53 -21.11 -7.94 4.12
CA GLN A 53 -22.28 -7.30 4.68
C GLN A 53 -22.87 -8.07 5.88
N HIS A 54 -22.89 -9.41 5.82
CA HIS A 54 -23.39 -10.26 6.89
C HIS A 54 -22.46 -10.25 8.12
N THR A 55 -21.15 -10.38 7.91
CA THR A 55 -20.14 -10.40 8.99
C THR A 55 -19.80 -9.01 9.52
N LYS A 56 -20.30 -7.95 8.88
CA LYS A 56 -19.99 -6.56 9.22
C LYS A 56 -18.48 -6.28 9.27
N THR A 57 -17.72 -6.87 8.35
CA THR A 57 -16.26 -6.69 8.27
C THR A 57 -15.89 -5.21 8.11
N PRO A 58 -14.92 -4.68 8.87
CA PRO A 58 -14.54 -3.26 8.81
C PRO A 58 -13.88 -2.86 7.49
N PHE A 59 -13.28 -3.79 6.77
CA PHE A 59 -12.55 -3.53 5.54
C PHE A 59 -13.14 -4.33 4.36
N LEU A 60 -13.10 -3.73 3.17
CA LEU A 60 -13.45 -4.37 1.91
C LEU A 60 -12.22 -4.36 0.99
N PRO A 61 -11.66 -5.53 0.62
CA PRO A 61 -10.60 -5.58 -0.38
C PRO A 61 -11.16 -5.24 -1.77
N VAL A 62 -10.51 -4.31 -2.46
CA VAL A 62 -10.87 -3.83 -3.79
C VAL A 62 -9.68 -4.05 -4.73
N LYS A 63 -9.83 -4.91 -5.72
CA LYS A 63 -8.82 -5.16 -6.76
C LYS A 63 -9.03 -4.22 -7.93
N LEU A 64 -8.17 -3.21 -8.09
CA LEU A 64 -8.23 -2.28 -9.22
C LEU A 64 -7.91 -2.94 -10.58
N ARG A 65 -7.26 -4.10 -10.57
CA ARG A 65 -7.00 -4.94 -11.76
C ARG A 65 -7.44 -6.38 -11.48
N PRO A 66 -8.74 -6.69 -11.56
CA PRO A 66 -9.25 -8.00 -11.15
C PRO A 66 -8.73 -9.18 -12.01
N ARG A 67 -8.24 -8.90 -13.22
CA ARG A 67 -7.65 -9.91 -14.12
C ARG A 67 -6.17 -10.18 -13.86
N GLU A 68 -5.50 -9.32 -13.09
CA GLU A 68 -4.08 -9.45 -12.80
C GLU A 68 -3.90 -10.28 -11.51
N PRO A 69 -3.28 -11.47 -11.56
CA PRO A 69 -3.19 -12.36 -10.40
C PRO A 69 -2.46 -11.73 -9.21
N ASN A 70 -1.41 -10.97 -9.52
CA ASN A 70 -0.49 -10.39 -8.55
C ASN A 70 -0.92 -8.99 -8.08
N ALA A 71 -2.05 -8.47 -8.59
CA ALA A 71 -2.56 -7.17 -8.21
C ALA A 71 -2.99 -7.16 -6.73
N LYS A 72 -2.27 -6.37 -5.93
CA LYS A 72 -2.61 -6.18 -4.53
C LYS A 72 -3.87 -5.31 -4.41
N PRO A 73 -4.83 -5.68 -3.55
CA PRO A 73 -6.03 -4.88 -3.35
C PRO A 73 -5.71 -3.59 -2.59
N ILE A 74 -6.51 -2.56 -2.82
CA ILE A 74 -6.69 -1.47 -1.84
C ILE A 74 -7.78 -1.89 -0.86
N PHE A 75 -7.62 -1.54 0.41
CA PHE A 75 -8.62 -1.82 1.43
C PHE A 75 -9.49 -0.58 1.63
N ALA A 76 -10.80 -0.72 1.41
CA ALA A 76 -11.77 0.31 1.67
C ALA A 76 -12.33 0.18 3.09
N ASP A 77 -12.37 1.28 3.82
CA ASP A 77 -12.82 1.34 5.21
C ASP A 77 -14.32 1.51 5.31
N ARG A 78 -14.96 0.76 6.21
CA ARG A 78 -16.39 0.91 6.52
C ARG A 78 -16.60 2.15 7.38
N ALA A 79 -17.17 3.19 6.79
CA ALA A 79 -17.58 4.41 7.47
C ALA A 79 -19.10 4.44 7.68
N LYS A 80 -19.53 4.95 8.84
CA LYS A 80 -20.95 5.26 9.08
C LYS A 80 -21.34 6.50 8.31
N THR A 81 -22.53 6.48 7.70
CA THR A 81 -23.06 7.61 6.94
C THR A 81 -24.59 7.66 7.01
N GLN A 82 -25.20 8.70 6.46
CA GLN A 82 -26.65 8.81 6.26
C GLN A 82 -26.90 9.46 4.90
N THR A 83 -26.78 8.65 3.84
CA THR A 83 -26.91 9.11 2.45
C THR A 83 -28.16 8.54 1.80
N PHE A 84 -28.85 9.35 0.99
CA PHE A 84 -30.01 8.94 0.21
C PHE A 84 -29.62 8.70 -1.24
N LEU A 85 -30.12 7.62 -1.83
CA LEU A 85 -30.08 7.43 -3.28
C LEU A 85 -31.35 8.02 -3.88
N LEU A 86 -31.20 9.14 -4.61
CA LEU A 86 -32.30 9.79 -5.31
C LEU A 86 -32.37 9.29 -6.75
N HIS A 87 -33.46 8.62 -7.10
CA HIS A 87 -33.76 8.28 -8.48
C HIS A 87 -34.55 9.43 -9.12
N VAL A 88 -33.92 10.13 -10.07
CA VAL A 88 -34.52 11.22 -10.83
C VAL A 88 -34.88 10.73 -12.24
N THR A 89 -36.15 10.84 -12.61
CA THR A 89 -36.62 10.58 -13.98
C THR A 89 -36.97 11.91 -14.65
N LYS A 90 -36.44 12.12 -15.86
CA LYS A 90 -36.75 13.28 -16.70
C LYS A 90 -37.52 12.82 -17.95
N LYS A 91 -38.71 13.36 -18.17
CA LYS A 91 -39.45 13.12 -19.43
C LYS A 91 -38.72 13.81 -20.59
N LYS A 92 -38.61 13.14 -21.75
CA LYS A 92 -37.85 13.58 -22.95
C LYS A 92 -38.27 14.93 -23.57
N ARG A 93 -39.36 15.58 -23.14
CA ARG A 93 -39.79 16.89 -23.68
C ARG A 93 -38.97 18.03 -23.06
N SER A 94 -38.73 19.11 -23.80
CA SER A 94 -37.83 20.22 -23.41
C SER A 94 -38.21 20.93 -22.10
N HIS A 95 -39.45 20.77 -21.63
CA HIS A 95 -40.00 21.21 -20.34
C HIS A 95 -40.67 20.07 -19.57
N GLY A 96 -40.16 18.83 -19.70
CA GLY A 96 -40.70 17.67 -19.03
C GLY A 96 -40.59 17.77 -17.51
N GLU A 97 -41.72 17.61 -16.82
CA GLU A 97 -41.80 17.52 -15.37
C GLU A 97 -40.82 16.47 -14.83
N LEU A 98 -39.96 16.90 -13.91
CA LEU A 98 -38.99 16.04 -13.21
C LEU A 98 -39.72 15.30 -12.10
N SER A 99 -39.60 13.98 -12.07
CA SER A 99 -40.09 13.19 -10.93
C SER A 99 -38.90 12.55 -10.22
N GLY A 100 -38.79 12.78 -8.92
CA GLY A 100 -37.83 12.12 -8.04
C GLY A 100 -38.50 11.07 -7.15
N LYS A 101 -37.77 10.04 -6.75
CA LYS A 101 -38.10 9.20 -5.59
C LYS A 101 -36.82 8.84 -4.83
N ILE A 102 -36.90 8.78 -3.50
CA ILE A 102 -35.81 8.22 -2.70
C ILE A 102 -35.89 6.70 -2.85
N GLU A 103 -34.92 6.11 -3.55
CA GLU A 103 -34.88 4.67 -3.78
C GLU A 103 -34.44 3.95 -2.51
N THR A 104 -33.45 4.50 -1.80
CA THR A 104 -32.92 3.88 -0.59
C THR A 104 -32.20 4.88 0.33
N VAL A 105 -32.09 4.51 1.60
CA VAL A 105 -31.25 5.13 2.61
C VAL A 105 -30.08 4.21 2.91
N THR A 106 -28.86 4.73 2.88
CA THR A 106 -27.65 3.98 3.20
C THR A 106 -27.01 4.52 4.48
N HIS A 107 -26.74 3.61 5.42
CA HIS A 107 -26.18 3.94 6.73
C HIS A 107 -24.67 3.65 6.86
N GLU A 108 -24.12 2.91 5.91
CA GLU A 108 -22.72 2.48 5.90
C GLU A 108 -22.20 2.61 4.47
N LYS A 109 -20.98 3.14 4.32
CA LYS A 109 -20.28 3.17 3.04
C LYS A 109 -18.86 2.66 3.20
N PHE A 110 -18.29 2.15 2.13
CA PHE A 110 -16.88 1.82 2.04
C PHE A 110 -16.13 2.94 1.30
N VAL A 111 -15.05 3.44 1.89
CA VAL A 111 -14.25 4.53 1.32
C VAL A 111 -12.80 4.08 1.17
N CYS A 112 -12.21 4.33 0.01
CA CYS A 112 -10.80 4.03 -0.25
C CYS A 112 -9.93 5.24 0.15
N GLU A 113 -9.46 5.30 1.40
CA GLU A 113 -8.56 6.38 1.86
C GLU A 113 -7.08 6.01 1.78
N GLY A 114 -6.75 4.72 1.96
CA GLY A 114 -5.38 4.21 1.91
C GLY A 114 -4.75 4.24 0.51
N MET A 115 -3.42 4.24 0.46
CA MET A 115 -2.70 3.99 -0.79
C MET A 115 -2.69 2.49 -1.11
N VAL A 116 -2.57 2.19 -2.39
CA VAL A 116 -2.34 0.83 -2.88
C VAL A 116 -0.88 0.45 -2.62
N ASP A 117 -0.65 -0.78 -2.18
CA ASP A 117 0.70 -1.34 -2.00
C ASP A 117 1.48 -1.42 -3.34
N TYR A 118 2.79 -1.60 -3.26
CA TYR A 118 3.65 -1.81 -4.43
C TYR A 118 3.09 -2.92 -5.32
N GLN A 119 2.97 -2.59 -6.61
CA GLN A 119 2.42 -3.50 -7.59
C GLN A 119 3.55 -4.22 -8.33
N TYR A 120 3.40 -5.52 -8.46
CA TYR A 120 4.23 -6.37 -9.29
C TYR A 120 3.32 -7.02 -10.33
N LEU A 121 3.63 -6.80 -11.62
CA LEU A 121 2.89 -7.42 -12.72
C LEU A 121 3.43 -8.82 -12.93
N ALA A 122 2.54 -9.80 -13.00
CA ALA A 122 2.94 -11.18 -13.29
C ALA A 122 3.51 -11.29 -14.71
N ALA A 123 4.51 -12.15 -14.91
CA ALA A 123 4.93 -12.53 -16.25
C ALA A 123 3.80 -13.21 -17.03
N ASN A 124 3.89 -13.11 -18.35
CA ASN A 124 2.87 -13.63 -19.26
C ASN A 124 2.52 -15.10 -18.98
N GLN A 125 3.51 -15.93 -18.67
CA GLN A 125 3.34 -17.36 -18.36
C GLN A 125 2.34 -17.65 -17.21
N TYR A 126 2.19 -16.71 -16.27
CA TYR A 126 1.24 -16.81 -15.17
C TYR A 126 -0.12 -16.21 -15.53
N THR A 127 -0.15 -15.16 -16.34
CA THR A 127 -1.40 -14.53 -16.79
C THR A 127 -2.15 -15.35 -17.84
N GLU A 128 -1.45 -16.00 -18.78
CA GLU A 128 -2.05 -16.81 -19.84
C GLU A 128 -2.83 -17.99 -19.27
N ARG A 129 -2.30 -18.59 -18.20
CA ARG A 129 -2.91 -19.73 -17.50
C ARG A 129 -3.84 -19.31 -16.36
N ALA A 130 -4.10 -18.01 -16.15
CA ALA A 130 -4.83 -17.53 -14.98
C ALA A 130 -6.27 -18.09 -14.86
N ASN A 131 -6.90 -18.37 -16.00
CA ASN A 131 -8.26 -18.93 -16.08
C ASN A 131 -8.29 -20.46 -16.14
N ASP A 132 -7.12 -21.12 -16.20
CA ASP A 132 -7.06 -22.57 -16.27
C ASP A 132 -7.39 -23.22 -14.91
N PRO A 133 -7.77 -24.51 -14.90
CA PRO A 133 -7.89 -25.29 -13.68
C PRO A 133 -6.63 -25.23 -12.80
N LEU A 134 -6.83 -25.37 -11.49
CA LEU A 134 -5.76 -25.21 -10.50
C LEU A 134 -4.55 -26.11 -10.77
N ASP A 135 -4.78 -27.35 -11.20
CA ASP A 135 -3.73 -28.31 -11.53
C ASP A 135 -2.84 -27.83 -12.69
N VAL A 136 -3.41 -27.20 -13.71
CA VAL A 136 -2.67 -26.63 -14.85
C VAL A 136 -1.86 -25.41 -14.42
N ARG A 137 -2.46 -24.53 -13.62
CA ARG A 137 -1.80 -23.33 -13.06
C ARG A 137 -0.59 -23.69 -12.21
N LEU A 138 -0.68 -24.76 -11.41
CA LEU A 138 0.38 -25.21 -10.53
C LEU A 138 1.60 -25.77 -11.29
N ARG A 139 1.42 -26.29 -12.51
CA ARG A 139 2.53 -26.81 -13.32
C ARG A 139 3.60 -25.76 -13.60
N THR A 140 3.20 -24.50 -13.82
CA THR A 140 4.15 -23.39 -14.04
C THR A 140 5.12 -23.22 -12.85
N TYR A 141 4.69 -23.55 -11.62
CA TYR A 141 5.56 -23.51 -10.44
C TYR A 141 6.37 -24.80 -10.24
N LEU A 142 5.84 -25.94 -10.66
CA LEU A 142 6.51 -27.25 -10.54
C LEU A 142 7.62 -27.44 -11.57
N GLU A 143 7.52 -26.78 -12.72
CA GLU A 143 8.48 -26.86 -13.84
C GLU A 143 9.60 -25.82 -13.72
N ALA A 144 9.57 -24.96 -12.70
CA ALA A 144 10.58 -23.92 -12.48
C ALA A 144 11.96 -24.54 -12.15
N SER A 145 12.99 -24.10 -12.86
CA SER A 145 14.34 -24.67 -12.79
C SER A 145 15.32 -23.79 -12.01
N THR A 146 15.10 -22.48 -12.03
CA THR A 146 15.89 -21.47 -11.33
C THR A 146 15.02 -20.67 -10.37
N GLN A 147 15.65 -19.99 -9.41
CA GLN A 147 14.93 -19.08 -8.51
C GLN A 147 14.29 -17.91 -9.26
N ASP A 148 14.90 -17.47 -10.37
CA ASP A 148 14.39 -16.38 -11.19
C ASP A 148 13.14 -16.78 -11.99
N ASP A 149 12.94 -18.09 -12.22
CA ASP A 149 11.71 -18.64 -12.81
C ASP A 149 10.51 -18.54 -11.85
N LEU A 150 10.75 -18.34 -10.54
CA LEU A 150 9.72 -18.26 -9.52
C LEU A 150 9.41 -16.81 -9.15
N GLU A 151 8.23 -16.33 -9.56
CA GLU A 151 7.71 -15.03 -9.13
C GLU A 151 7.14 -15.09 -7.70
N LEU A 152 8.04 -15.23 -6.72
CA LEU A 152 7.67 -15.16 -5.31
C LEU A 152 7.64 -13.71 -4.84
N ILE A 153 6.43 -13.18 -4.77
CA ILE A 153 6.17 -11.84 -4.26
C ILE A 153 5.75 -11.90 -2.78
N PRO A 154 6.29 -11.01 -1.94
CA PRO A 154 5.77 -10.81 -0.59
C PRO A 154 4.26 -10.54 -0.62
N GLU A 155 3.54 -11.00 0.41
CA GLU A 155 2.12 -10.71 0.55
C GLU A 155 1.88 -9.20 0.70
N VAL A 156 2.77 -8.54 1.45
CA VAL A 156 2.74 -7.11 1.76
C VAL A 156 4.14 -6.53 1.55
N PHE A 157 4.24 -5.46 0.76
CA PHE A 157 5.47 -4.68 0.58
C PHE A 157 5.50 -3.43 1.47
N SER A 158 4.39 -2.69 1.55
CA SER A 158 4.24 -1.50 2.38
C SER A 158 3.86 -1.87 3.80
N ARG A 159 4.61 -1.34 4.78
CA ARG A 159 4.22 -1.44 6.20
C ARG A 159 3.24 -0.34 6.63
N VAL A 160 3.04 0.66 5.77
CA VAL A 160 2.24 1.85 6.06
C VAL A 160 1.49 2.23 4.79
N ASP A 161 0.17 2.32 4.90
CA ASP A 161 -0.73 2.56 3.77
C ASP A 161 -1.02 4.04 3.56
N LEU A 162 -0.78 4.88 4.57
CA LEU A 162 -0.96 6.32 4.49
C LEU A 162 0.38 7.03 4.26
N PRO A 163 0.42 8.12 3.47
CA PRO A 163 1.60 8.95 3.36
C PRO A 163 2.06 9.42 4.74
N LEU A 164 3.25 8.98 5.16
CA LEU A 164 3.86 9.52 6.37
C LEU A 164 4.34 10.94 6.08
N LYS A 165 4.11 11.83 7.04
CA LYS A 165 4.68 13.17 7.00
C LYS A 165 6.21 13.02 6.95
N TYR A 166 6.83 13.55 5.91
CA TYR A 166 8.27 13.51 5.74
C TYR A 166 8.92 14.48 6.75
N GLU A 167 9.22 13.99 7.96
CA GLU A 167 9.79 14.80 9.04
C GLU A 167 11.33 14.83 9.04
N PHE A 168 11.97 14.31 8.00
CA PHE A 168 13.41 14.48 7.86
C PHE A 168 13.72 15.93 7.53
N LYS A 169 14.15 16.67 8.55
CA LYS A 169 14.82 17.95 8.35
C LYS A 169 16.02 17.68 7.44
N GLN A 170 16.01 18.30 6.25
CA GLN A 170 17.16 18.34 5.37
C GLN A 170 18.36 18.74 6.23
N ARG A 171 19.38 17.87 6.26
CA ARG A 171 20.57 18.16 7.07
C ARG A 171 21.09 19.52 6.62
N PRO A 172 21.43 20.46 7.51
CA PRO A 172 21.88 21.82 7.16
C PRO A 172 23.19 21.90 6.33
N MET A 173 23.67 20.77 5.78
CA MET A 173 24.87 20.59 4.96
C MET A 173 24.65 19.54 3.85
N TYR A 174 23.39 19.30 3.41
CA TYR A 174 23.14 18.43 2.26
C TYR A 174 23.45 19.19 0.97
N ASN A 175 24.60 18.89 0.36
CA ASN A 175 24.96 19.38 -0.98
C ASN A 175 24.32 18.44 -2.01
N GLU A 176 23.49 18.98 -2.89
CA GLU A 176 23.01 18.27 -4.08
C GLU A 176 24.21 17.89 -4.96
N THR A 177 24.47 16.59 -5.12
CA THR A 177 25.46 16.11 -6.07
C THR A 177 24.90 16.35 -7.48
N GLN A 178 25.32 17.41 -8.16
CA GLN A 178 24.84 17.78 -9.51
C GLN A 178 25.28 16.83 -10.63
N THR A 179 25.91 15.71 -10.31
CA THR A 179 26.31 14.68 -11.28
C THR A 179 26.00 13.30 -10.72
N PRO A 180 25.23 12.46 -11.42
CA PRO A 180 25.15 11.05 -11.11
C PRO A 180 26.49 10.43 -11.50
N SER A 181 27.45 10.40 -10.59
CA SER A 181 28.58 9.48 -10.75
C SER A 181 28.00 8.07 -10.64
N SER A 182 28.04 7.30 -11.73
CA SER A 182 27.67 5.88 -11.79
C SER A 182 28.40 5.03 -10.75
N ASP A 183 29.50 5.56 -10.21
CA ASP A 183 30.24 4.92 -9.14
C ASP A 183 29.61 5.31 -7.81
N LEU A 184 28.81 4.39 -7.28
CA LEU A 184 28.57 4.28 -5.85
C LEU A 184 29.93 4.29 -5.16
N LYS A 185 30.38 5.47 -4.70
CA LYS A 185 31.44 5.54 -3.69
C LYS A 185 30.84 4.97 -2.41
N GLN A 186 30.84 3.64 -2.31
CA GLN A 186 30.78 2.95 -1.04
C GLN A 186 31.96 3.49 -0.24
N VAL A 187 31.71 4.45 0.64
CA VAL A 187 32.60 4.68 1.77
C VAL A 187 32.59 3.37 2.53
N PRO A 188 33.70 2.60 2.60
CA PRO A 188 33.72 1.34 3.31
C PRO A 188 33.60 1.68 4.79
N ARG A 189 32.37 1.71 5.31
CA ARG A 189 32.09 1.89 6.74
C ARG A 189 32.15 0.54 7.43
N HIS A 190 33.25 -0.18 7.24
CA HIS A 190 33.50 -1.41 7.96
C HIS A 190 34.61 -1.15 8.97
N PHE A 191 34.20 -0.67 10.15
CA PHE A 191 35.06 -0.54 11.34
C PHE A 191 35.23 -1.88 12.08
N PHE A 192 34.66 -2.96 11.55
CA PHE A 192 34.59 -4.29 12.14
C PHE A 192 34.71 -5.34 11.04
N THR A 193 35.37 -6.45 11.35
CA THR A 193 35.38 -7.64 10.50
C THR A 193 34.52 -8.72 11.14
N TYR A 194 33.64 -9.34 10.36
CA TYR A 194 32.82 -10.46 10.82
C TYR A 194 33.47 -11.78 10.40
N ALA A 195 33.61 -12.71 11.35
CA ALA A 195 33.90 -14.10 11.06
C ALA A 195 32.59 -14.90 11.12
N ASN A 196 32.30 -15.70 10.09
CA ASN A 196 31.11 -16.54 10.02
C ASN A 196 31.54 -18.03 10.03
N PHE A 197 30.98 -18.81 10.95
CA PHE A 197 31.26 -20.24 11.08
C PHE A 197 30.74 -21.09 9.90
N ARG A 198 29.89 -20.53 9.03
CA ARG A 198 29.39 -21.20 7.81
C ARG A 198 30.28 -20.99 6.58
N SER A 199 31.26 -20.09 6.65
CA SER A 199 32.21 -19.84 5.57
C SER A 199 33.57 -20.45 5.93
N ASN A 200 34.23 -21.11 4.99
CA ASN A 200 35.62 -21.57 5.14
C ASN A 200 36.66 -20.44 5.02
N SER A 201 36.23 -19.18 5.17
CA SER A 201 37.12 -18.02 5.12
C SER A 201 38.01 -17.98 6.36
N PRO A 202 39.32 -17.71 6.22
CA PRO A 202 40.23 -17.66 7.36
C PRO A 202 39.87 -16.52 8.32
N VAL A 203 40.06 -16.76 9.63
CA VAL A 203 39.87 -15.72 10.65
C VAL A 203 40.93 -14.63 10.46
N PRO A 204 40.56 -13.33 10.45
CA PRO A 204 41.51 -12.25 10.28
C PRO A 204 42.60 -12.29 11.35
N GLN A 205 43.86 -12.33 10.90
CA GLN A 205 45.05 -12.29 11.77
C GLN A 205 45.69 -10.89 11.79
N GLU A 206 45.42 -10.07 10.77
CA GLU A 206 46.01 -8.75 10.61
C GLU A 206 45.02 -7.63 10.95
N VAL A 207 45.55 -6.55 11.52
CA VAL A 207 44.77 -5.36 11.85
C VAL A 207 44.45 -4.59 10.56
N GLN A 208 43.17 -4.41 10.28
CA GLN A 208 42.72 -3.57 9.17
C GLN A 208 43.09 -2.10 9.45
N ARG A 209 43.84 -1.46 8.54
CA ARG A 209 44.20 -0.04 8.65
C ARG A 209 42.97 0.82 8.39
N LEU A 210 42.43 1.42 9.43
CA LEU A 210 41.29 2.33 9.35
C LEU A 210 41.78 3.78 9.24
N PRO A 211 41.05 4.66 8.52
CA PRO A 211 41.35 6.09 8.51
C PRO A 211 41.19 6.66 9.92
N LYS A 212 42.13 7.54 10.34
CA LYS A 212 42.09 8.18 11.66
C LYS A 212 40.75 8.92 11.86
N THR A 213 40.06 8.62 12.95
CA THR A 213 38.83 9.30 13.33
C THR A 213 39.15 10.76 13.67
N ARG A 214 38.61 11.71 12.90
CA ARG A 214 38.80 13.14 13.19
C ARG A 214 38.09 13.50 14.51
N GLY A 215 38.80 14.17 15.41
CA GLY A 215 38.22 14.77 16.62
C GLY A 215 38.44 14.03 17.94
N ILE A 216 39.17 12.91 17.95
CA ILE A 216 39.56 12.21 19.19
C ILE A 216 40.97 12.67 19.61
N PRO A 217 41.16 13.18 20.84
CA PRO A 217 42.50 13.51 21.35
C PRO A 217 43.39 12.26 21.45
N LEU A 218 44.66 12.38 21.04
CA LEU A 218 45.61 11.26 20.99
C LEU A 218 45.77 10.55 22.34
N HIS A 219 45.82 11.30 23.44
CA HIS A 219 45.97 10.73 24.79
C HIS A 219 44.79 9.84 25.20
N MET A 220 43.57 10.14 24.74
CA MET A 220 42.39 9.30 25.02
C MET A 220 42.44 8.02 24.19
N GLU A 221 42.87 8.10 22.94
CA GLU A 221 43.05 6.93 22.08
C GLU A 221 44.09 5.97 22.68
N GLU A 222 45.24 6.49 23.09
CA GLU A 222 46.31 5.69 23.72
C GLU A 222 45.85 5.04 25.03
N HIS A 223 45.12 5.78 25.88
CA HIS A 223 44.59 5.26 27.14
C HIS A 223 43.60 4.11 26.91
N VAL A 224 42.64 4.28 25.99
CA VAL A 224 41.65 3.25 25.65
C VAL A 224 42.32 2.03 25.01
N MET A 225 43.29 2.24 24.11
CA MET A 225 44.03 1.15 23.49
C MET A 225 44.87 0.36 24.51
N GLY A 226 45.43 1.03 25.52
CA GLY A 226 46.11 0.36 26.64
C GLY A 226 45.18 -0.55 27.43
N LEU A 227 44.03 -0.01 27.83
CA LEU A 227 43.00 -0.76 28.56
C LEU A 227 42.48 -1.98 27.78
N LEU A 228 42.24 -1.80 26.48
CA LEU A 228 41.77 -2.89 25.62
C LEU A 228 42.81 -4.00 25.47
N LYS A 229 44.11 -3.67 25.35
CA LYS A 229 45.18 -4.66 25.28
C LYS A 229 45.27 -5.49 26.56
N GLU A 230 45.20 -4.84 27.72
CA GLU A 230 45.20 -5.52 29.03
C GLU A 230 44.00 -6.47 29.16
N LYS A 231 42.79 -5.98 28.84
CA LYS A 231 41.56 -6.78 28.92
C LYS A 231 41.52 -7.93 27.92
N LEU A 232 42.04 -7.73 26.70
CA LEU A 232 42.11 -8.79 25.69
C LEU A 232 43.18 -9.84 26.02
N ALA A 233 44.26 -9.47 26.73
CA ALA A 233 45.24 -10.41 27.26
C ALA A 233 44.67 -11.26 28.39
N GLU A 234 43.84 -10.66 29.27
CA GLU A 234 43.13 -11.38 30.34
C GLU A 234 42.07 -12.33 29.78
N ARG A 235 41.30 -11.89 28.77
CA ARG A 235 40.25 -12.67 28.12
C ARG A 235 40.12 -12.30 26.63
N PRO A 236 40.19 -13.24 25.68
CA PRO A 236 40.21 -12.91 24.26
C PRO A 236 38.83 -12.54 23.67
N ILE A 237 37.73 -12.93 24.33
CA ILE A 237 36.36 -12.74 23.82
C ILE A 237 35.55 -11.92 24.82
N TRP A 238 35.11 -10.74 24.39
CA TRP A 238 34.29 -9.82 25.18
C TRP A 238 32.97 -9.51 24.49
N MET A 239 31.93 -9.27 25.30
CA MET A 239 30.66 -8.73 24.83
C MET A 239 30.64 -7.23 25.12
N ARG A 240 30.27 -6.43 24.13
CA ARG A 240 29.97 -5.01 24.35
C ARG A 240 28.55 -4.92 24.95
N PRO A 241 28.38 -4.38 26.17
CA PRO A 241 27.05 -4.16 26.73
C PRO A 241 26.27 -3.16 25.85
N LYS A 242 24.96 -3.37 25.75
CA LYS A 242 24.05 -2.53 24.96
C LYS A 242 23.86 -1.16 25.60
#